data_AF-A0A373NI22-F1
#
_entry.id   AF-A0A373NI22-F1
#
_cell.length_a   1.000
_cell.length_b   1.000
_cell.length_c   1.000
_cell.angle_alpha   90.00
_cell.angle_beta   90.00
_cell.angle_gamma   90.00
#
_symmetry.space_group_name_H-M   'P 1'
#
loop_
_entity.id
_entity.type
_entity.pdbx_description
1 polymer ?
#
loop_
_entity_poly.entity_id
_entity_poly.type
_entity_poly.pdbx_seq_one_letter_code
_entity_poly.pdbx_strand_id
1 'polypeptide(L)'
;MEYTLKIKDERYFNNGNLILPFLKDEGNHPLGEKIKEWLQSKYDLTELVRKNKHGVKAEALNKALRAKLEIEGAHKETHVLYNGFSHKGKEGFDFSFYDKDYNTACIRNYFVGERGCYNGGERLDGVYKDFKMTSKEWKKELSKINTPYGEDCKTEKQRLTVVGEIQFGNWAMIEHDIQRLMDAEEQDVSIDYYIYITATGNLAQKLSDGIVNYEKAASFFENHKLVKVPMWLIGLDLSTEVE
;
A
#
# COMPACT_ATOMS: atom_id res chain seq x y z
N MET A 1 -5.32 -24.11 9.75
CA MET A 1 -6.43 -23.86 10.69
C MET A 1 -7.08 -22.57 10.27
N GLU A 2 -8.40 -22.52 10.36
CA GLU A 2 -9.13 -21.28 10.14
C GLU A 2 -8.96 -20.39 11.38
N TYR A 3 -8.56 -19.15 11.15
CA TYR A 3 -8.43 -18.13 12.19
C TYR A 3 -9.27 -16.92 11.76
N THR A 4 -10.13 -16.45 12.65
CA THR A 4 -10.79 -15.15 12.47
C THR A 4 -9.86 -14.05 13.00
N LEU A 5 -9.53 -13.08 12.16
CA LEU A 5 -8.77 -11.91 12.58
C LEU A 5 -9.70 -10.80 13.06
N LYS A 6 -9.18 -9.94 13.95
CA LYS A 6 -9.85 -8.72 14.36
C LYS A 6 -8.85 -7.57 14.44
N ILE A 7 -9.33 -6.36 14.19
CA ILE A 7 -8.63 -5.15 14.57
C ILE A 7 -8.82 -5.00 16.09
N LYS A 8 -7.72 -4.96 16.82
CA LYS A 8 -7.73 -4.82 18.28
C LYS A 8 -7.28 -3.44 18.73
N ASP A 9 -6.24 -2.92 18.07
CA ASP A 9 -5.66 -1.63 18.40
C ASP A 9 -5.61 -0.77 17.13
N GLU A 10 -5.91 0.51 17.28
CA GLU A 10 -5.86 1.51 16.21
C GLU A 10 -5.23 2.80 16.74
N ARG A 11 -4.36 3.42 15.94
CA ARG A 11 -3.82 4.75 16.20
C ARG A 11 -3.74 5.55 14.91
N TYR A 12 -3.97 6.85 15.01
CA TYR A 12 -3.90 7.76 13.89
C TYR A 12 -2.80 8.78 14.12
N PHE A 13 -2.03 9.07 13.07
CA PHE A 13 -0.98 10.08 13.07
C PHE A 13 -1.27 11.14 12.02
N ASN A 14 -0.74 12.35 12.21
CA ASN A 14 -0.85 13.46 11.26
C ASN A 14 -2.29 13.72 10.77
N ASN A 15 -3.25 13.69 11.70
CA ASN A 15 -4.68 13.84 11.41
C ASN A 15 -5.28 12.76 10.49
N GLY A 16 -4.70 11.55 10.47
CA GLY A 16 -5.20 10.42 9.68
C GLY A 16 -6.70 10.15 9.91
N ASN A 17 -7.16 10.26 11.16
CA ASN A 17 -8.58 10.12 11.51
C ASN A 17 -9.50 11.12 10.79
N LEU A 18 -9.01 12.32 10.45
CA LEU A 18 -9.81 13.33 9.74
C LEU A 18 -9.87 13.07 8.23
N ILE A 19 -8.82 12.46 7.67
CA ILE A 19 -8.75 12.15 6.23
C ILE A 19 -9.43 10.82 5.90
N LEU A 20 -9.38 9.83 6.80
CA LEU A 20 -9.95 8.49 6.60
C LEU A 20 -11.38 8.47 6.02
N PRO A 21 -12.34 9.31 6.48
CA PRO A 21 -13.71 9.31 5.94
C PRO A 21 -13.83 9.75 4.48
N PHE A 22 -12.80 10.44 3.95
CA PHE A 22 -12.78 10.92 2.57
C PHE A 22 -12.11 9.92 1.60
N LEU A 23 -11.48 8.87 2.14
CA LEU A 23 -10.87 7.83 1.31
C LEU A 23 -11.95 6.96 0.66
N LYS A 24 -11.81 6.73 -0.64
CA LYS A 24 -12.76 5.95 -1.45
C LYS A 24 -12.05 4.90 -2.28
N ASP A 25 -12.71 3.76 -2.45
CA ASP A 25 -12.31 2.75 -3.44
C ASP A 25 -12.68 3.20 -4.88
N GLU A 26 -12.44 2.35 -5.87
CA GLU A 26 -12.80 2.67 -7.27
C GLU A 26 -14.32 2.73 -7.53
N GLY A 27 -15.11 2.01 -6.72
CA GLY A 27 -16.56 2.05 -6.72
C GLY A 27 -17.19 3.24 -5.96
N ASN A 28 -16.38 4.17 -5.44
CA ASN A 28 -16.79 5.27 -4.56
C ASN A 28 -17.35 4.87 -3.18
N HIS A 29 -17.06 3.65 -2.71
CA HIS A 29 -17.39 3.21 -1.36
C HIS A 29 -16.34 3.71 -0.36
N PRO A 30 -16.72 3.90 0.93
CA PRO A 30 -15.77 4.28 1.98
C PRO A 30 -14.65 3.24 2.13
N LEU A 31 -13.42 3.62 1.75
CA LEU A 31 -12.28 2.70 1.73
C LEU A 31 -11.92 2.19 3.13
N GLY A 32 -12.04 3.05 4.16
CA GLY A 32 -11.78 2.66 5.54
C GLY A 32 -12.62 1.46 6.00
N GLU A 33 -13.91 1.44 5.65
CA GLU A 33 -14.80 0.32 6.00
C GLU A 33 -14.45 -0.95 5.22
N LYS A 34 -14.10 -0.82 3.93
CA LYS A 34 -13.61 -1.95 3.13
C LYS A 34 -12.32 -2.56 3.66
N ILE A 35 -11.42 -1.74 4.18
CA ILE A 35 -10.20 -2.22 4.83
C ILE A 35 -10.52 -2.94 6.13
N LYS A 36 -11.44 -2.42 6.95
CA LYS A 36 -11.89 -3.14 8.16
C LYS A 36 -12.52 -4.49 7.82
N GLU A 37 -13.42 -4.54 6.83
CA GLU A 37 -14.03 -5.79 6.35
C GLU A 37 -12.97 -6.81 5.91
N TRP A 38 -12.00 -6.36 5.11
CA TRP A 38 -10.88 -7.19 4.67
C TRP A 38 -10.08 -7.73 5.86
N LEU A 39 -9.66 -6.87 6.79
CA LEU A 39 -8.80 -7.27 7.90
C LEU A 39 -9.54 -8.11 8.96
N GLN A 40 -10.84 -7.92 9.14
CA GLN A 40 -11.69 -8.61 10.12
C GLN A 40 -12.42 -9.83 9.54
N SER A 41 -11.71 -10.59 8.69
CA SER A 41 -12.24 -11.78 8.01
C SER A 41 -11.67 -13.09 8.59
N LYS A 42 -12.26 -14.21 8.16
CA LYS A 42 -11.70 -15.56 8.35
C LYS A 42 -10.52 -15.81 7.40
N TYR A 43 -9.44 -16.42 7.89
CA TYR A 43 -8.23 -16.72 7.15
C TYR A 43 -7.73 -18.14 7.43
N ASP A 44 -7.41 -18.87 6.37
CA ASP A 44 -6.74 -20.17 6.48
C ASP A 44 -5.23 -19.98 6.67
N LEU A 45 -4.78 -20.13 7.92
CA LEU A 45 -3.37 -19.97 8.26
C LEU A 45 -2.71 -21.32 8.52
N THR A 46 -1.46 -21.42 8.05
CA THR A 46 -0.60 -22.58 8.34
C THR A 46 0.00 -22.42 9.72
N GLU A 47 -0.26 -23.38 10.60
CA GLU A 47 0.39 -23.40 11.91
C GLU A 47 1.86 -23.80 11.81
N LEU A 48 2.64 -23.22 12.71
CA LEU A 48 4.00 -23.63 12.99
C LEU A 48 4.03 -24.33 14.36
N VAL A 49 4.23 -25.64 14.39
CA VAL A 49 4.45 -26.37 15.64
C VAL A 49 5.94 -26.39 15.95
N ARG A 50 6.37 -25.72 17.02
CA ARG A 50 7.76 -25.77 17.52
C ARG A 50 7.77 -26.03 19.02
N LYS A 51 8.44 -27.09 19.47
CA LYS A 51 8.65 -27.44 20.89
C LYS A 51 7.37 -27.27 21.74
N ASN A 52 6.24 -27.83 21.28
CA ASN A 52 4.91 -27.77 21.91
C ASN A 52 4.24 -26.37 21.96
N LYS A 53 4.72 -25.39 21.19
CA LYS A 53 4.03 -24.12 20.95
C LYS A 53 3.42 -24.09 19.53
N HIS A 54 2.15 -23.69 19.46
CA HIS A 54 1.41 -23.44 18.23
C HIS A 54 1.56 -21.97 17.81
N GLY A 55 2.41 -21.74 16.80
CA GLY A 55 2.62 -20.43 16.22
C GLY A 55 1.97 -20.26 14.84
N VAL A 56 2.02 -19.04 14.32
CA VAL A 56 1.61 -18.69 12.95
C VAL A 56 2.86 -18.33 12.15
N LYS A 57 2.97 -18.78 10.90
CA LYS A 57 4.05 -18.32 10.01
C LYS A 57 3.74 -16.92 9.49
N ALA A 58 4.61 -15.94 9.77
CA ALA A 58 4.48 -14.57 9.28
C ALA A 58 4.31 -14.48 7.75
N GLU A 59 5.12 -15.24 6.99
CA GLU A 59 5.03 -15.29 5.53
C GLU A 59 3.67 -15.81 5.04
N ALA A 60 3.12 -16.83 5.72
CA ALA A 60 1.81 -17.38 5.37
C ALA A 60 0.68 -16.38 5.67
N LEU A 61 0.77 -15.65 6.78
CA LEU A 61 -0.16 -14.59 7.14
C LEU A 61 -0.13 -13.43 6.13
N ASN A 62 1.06 -12.93 5.79
CA ASN A 62 1.24 -11.91 4.74
C ASN A 62 0.62 -12.36 3.42
N LYS A 63 0.92 -13.59 2.99
CA LYS A 63 0.38 -14.14 1.76
C LYS A 63 -1.15 -14.26 1.80
N ALA A 64 -1.72 -14.68 2.92
CA ALA A 64 -3.17 -14.83 3.08
C ALA A 64 -3.90 -13.48 3.05
N LEU A 65 -3.39 -12.47 3.75
CA LEU A 65 -3.93 -11.11 3.72
C LEU A 65 -3.87 -10.50 2.32
N ARG A 66 -2.71 -10.58 1.65
CA ARG A 66 -2.54 -10.09 0.28
C ARG A 66 -3.44 -10.83 -0.72
N ALA A 67 -3.63 -12.14 -0.55
CA ALA A 67 -4.51 -12.91 -1.41
C ALA A 67 -5.98 -12.43 -1.28
N LYS A 68 -6.45 -12.22 -0.05
CA LYS A 68 -7.83 -11.81 0.26
C LYS A 68 -8.11 -10.32 0.04
N LEU A 69 -7.11 -9.51 -0.29
CA LEU A 69 -7.31 -8.12 -0.69
C LEU A 69 -8.02 -8.10 -2.05
N GLU A 70 -9.34 -7.93 -2.02
CA GLU A 70 -10.24 -7.89 -3.18
C GLU A 70 -11.06 -6.59 -3.24
N ILE A 71 -10.56 -5.52 -2.61
CA ILE A 71 -11.19 -4.20 -2.65
C ILE A 71 -11.04 -3.63 -4.07
N GLU A 72 -12.12 -3.02 -4.60
CA GLU A 72 -12.13 -2.47 -5.95
C GLU A 72 -11.07 -1.37 -6.13
N GLY A 73 -10.25 -1.47 -7.18
CA GLY A 73 -9.13 -0.55 -7.40
C GLY A 73 -7.89 -0.80 -6.54
N ALA A 74 -7.85 -1.89 -5.76
CA ALA A 74 -6.64 -2.30 -5.06
C ALA A 74 -5.58 -2.75 -6.05
N HIS A 75 -4.38 -2.19 -5.91
CA HIS A 75 -3.18 -2.66 -6.56
C HIS A 75 -2.25 -3.33 -5.54
N LYS A 76 -1.59 -4.41 -5.93
CA LYS A 76 -0.68 -5.19 -5.09
C LYS A 76 0.75 -5.03 -5.63
N GLU A 77 1.73 -4.97 -4.73
CA GLU A 77 3.16 -4.80 -5.08
C GLU A 77 3.39 -3.51 -5.88
N THR A 78 3.17 -2.35 -5.25
CA THR A 78 3.21 -1.04 -5.90
C THR A 78 4.54 -0.32 -5.70
N HIS A 79 5.15 0.11 -6.79
CA HIS A 79 6.46 0.74 -6.85
C HIS A 79 6.34 2.18 -7.30
N VAL A 80 7.22 3.05 -6.84
CA VAL A 80 7.34 4.40 -7.38
C VAL A 80 8.40 4.40 -8.48
N LEU A 81 7.97 4.71 -9.71
CA LEU A 81 8.82 4.89 -10.89
C LEU A 81 8.29 6.05 -11.74
N TYR A 82 9.19 6.85 -12.30
CA TYR A 82 8.84 7.90 -13.28
C TYR A 82 7.81 8.91 -12.73
N ASN A 83 7.95 9.29 -11.46
CA ASN A 83 7.02 10.16 -10.72
C ASN A 83 5.57 9.62 -10.68
N GLY A 84 5.40 8.30 -10.72
CA GLY A 84 4.11 7.63 -10.54
C GLY A 84 4.25 6.22 -10.00
N PHE A 85 3.13 5.53 -9.85
CA PHE A 85 3.06 4.15 -9.40
C PHE A 85 3.13 3.15 -10.54
N SER A 86 3.87 2.07 -10.35
CA SER A 86 3.96 0.89 -11.24
C SER A 86 3.85 -0.42 -10.45
N HIS A 87 3.75 -1.56 -11.13
CA HIS A 87 3.50 -2.87 -10.49
C HIS A 87 4.51 -3.95 -10.89
N LYS A 88 5.75 -3.54 -11.15
CA LYS A 88 6.83 -4.43 -11.59
C LYS A 88 7.83 -4.71 -10.48
N GLY A 89 8.02 -6.00 -10.20
CA GLY A 89 8.98 -6.46 -9.20
C GLY A 89 8.34 -6.65 -7.83
N LYS A 90 9.17 -6.94 -6.81
CA LYS A 90 8.74 -7.33 -5.46
C LYS A 90 9.04 -6.30 -4.36
N GLU A 91 9.74 -5.22 -4.69
CA GLU A 91 10.23 -4.20 -3.75
C GLU A 91 9.40 -2.90 -3.84
N GLY A 92 8.25 -2.85 -3.16
CA GLY A 92 7.38 -1.68 -3.14
C GLY A 92 6.40 -1.75 -1.98
N PHE A 93 5.42 -0.85 -1.96
CA PHE A 93 4.30 -0.94 -1.02
C PHE A 93 3.52 -2.23 -1.27
N ASP A 94 3.11 -2.89 -0.18
CA ASP A 94 2.33 -4.12 -0.29
C ASP A 94 1.02 -3.93 -1.04
N PHE A 95 0.36 -2.79 -0.85
CA PHE A 95 -0.82 -2.40 -1.60
C PHE A 95 -0.94 -0.89 -1.78
N SER A 96 -1.75 -0.50 -2.77
CA SER A 96 -2.12 0.89 -3.00
C SER A 96 -3.52 1.03 -3.60
N PHE A 97 -4.06 2.25 -3.45
CA PHE A 97 -5.27 2.73 -4.10
C PHE A 97 -4.95 4.12 -4.65
N TYR A 98 -5.09 4.32 -5.94
CA TYR A 98 -4.77 5.61 -6.55
C TYR A 98 -5.60 5.85 -7.81
N ASP A 99 -5.69 7.10 -8.22
CA ASP A 99 -6.33 7.51 -9.46
C ASP A 99 -5.45 7.13 -10.66
N LYS A 100 -5.89 6.13 -11.44
CA LYS A 100 -5.15 5.60 -12.59
C LYS A 100 -4.94 6.63 -13.70
N ASP A 101 -5.92 7.50 -13.93
CA ASP A 101 -5.84 8.52 -14.99
C ASP A 101 -4.85 9.61 -14.59
N TYR A 102 -4.92 10.05 -13.32
CA TYR A 102 -3.93 10.98 -12.76
C TYR A 102 -2.51 10.39 -12.77
N ASN A 103 -2.35 9.14 -12.35
CA ASN A 103 -1.07 8.45 -12.36
C ASN A 103 -0.48 8.33 -13.77
N THR A 104 -1.31 8.00 -14.76
CA THR A 104 -0.92 7.92 -16.17
C THR A 104 -0.45 9.28 -16.69
N ALA A 105 -1.14 10.37 -16.31
CA ALA A 105 -0.74 11.72 -16.66
C ALA A 105 0.62 12.11 -16.04
N CYS A 106 0.87 11.76 -14.77
CA CYS A 106 2.15 12.03 -14.10
C CYS A 106 3.31 11.33 -14.81
N ILE A 107 3.16 10.04 -15.13
CA ILE A 107 4.18 9.27 -15.85
C ILE A 107 4.41 9.82 -17.25
N ARG A 108 3.32 10.16 -17.96
CA ARG A 108 3.43 10.79 -19.27
C ARG A 108 4.18 12.11 -19.19
N ASN A 109 3.92 12.94 -18.17
CA ASN A 109 4.65 14.21 -17.96
C ASN A 109 6.13 13.98 -17.64
N TYR A 110 6.49 12.95 -16.87
CA TYR A 110 7.88 12.59 -16.64
C TYR A 110 8.64 12.31 -17.95
N PHE A 111 8.01 11.63 -18.90
CA PHE A 111 8.65 11.29 -20.17
C PHE A 111 8.60 12.42 -21.21
N VAL A 112 7.43 13.03 -21.41
CA VAL A 112 7.16 13.93 -22.55
C VAL A 112 6.45 15.24 -22.15
N GLY A 113 6.44 15.57 -20.86
CA GLY A 113 5.97 16.86 -20.35
C GLY A 113 6.97 18.00 -20.58
N GLU A 114 6.79 19.12 -19.88
CA GLU A 114 7.63 20.32 -20.00
C GLU A 114 9.10 20.02 -19.68
N ARG A 115 9.34 19.12 -18.72
CA ARG A 115 10.67 18.62 -18.32
C ARG A 115 10.92 17.19 -18.77
N GLY A 116 10.29 16.78 -19.87
CA GLY A 116 10.40 15.43 -20.43
C GLY A 116 11.85 15.01 -20.69
N CYS A 117 12.10 13.70 -20.60
CA CYS A 117 13.44 13.16 -20.78
C CYS A 117 13.82 12.99 -22.27
N TYR A 118 15.12 12.88 -22.53
CA TYR A 118 15.64 12.57 -23.87
C TYR A 118 15.04 11.25 -24.39
N ASN A 119 14.58 11.25 -25.65
CA ASN A 119 13.82 10.17 -26.30
C ASN A 119 12.55 9.75 -25.51
N GLY A 120 11.91 10.70 -24.84
CA GLY A 120 10.75 10.48 -23.97
C GLY A 120 9.63 9.68 -24.61
N GLY A 121 9.28 9.95 -25.87
CA GLY A 121 8.20 9.24 -26.58
C GLY A 121 8.45 7.74 -26.75
N GLU A 122 9.65 7.36 -27.21
CA GLU A 122 10.04 5.95 -27.38
C GLU A 122 10.12 5.23 -26.03
N ARG A 123 10.61 5.92 -24.99
CA ARG A 123 10.70 5.37 -23.64
C ARG A 123 9.31 5.17 -23.03
N LEU A 124 8.43 6.16 -23.17
CA LEU A 124 7.04 6.11 -22.72
C LEU A 124 6.28 4.93 -23.35
N ASP A 125 6.49 4.67 -24.64
CA ASP A 125 5.92 3.53 -25.36
C ASP A 125 6.34 2.17 -24.77
N GLY A 126 7.48 2.10 -24.06
CA GLY A 126 7.99 0.89 -23.40
C GLY A 126 7.47 0.65 -21.98
N VAL A 127 6.84 1.65 -21.36
CA VAL A 127 6.45 1.65 -19.93
C VAL A 127 5.37 0.61 -19.61
N TYR A 128 4.55 0.20 -20.57
CA TYR A 128 3.48 -0.80 -20.36
C TYR A 128 3.94 -2.08 -19.64
N LYS A 129 5.21 -2.46 -19.82
CA LYS A 129 5.83 -3.63 -19.18
C LYS A 129 5.87 -3.50 -17.66
N ASP A 130 5.94 -2.26 -17.17
CA ASP A 130 6.00 -1.94 -15.75
C ASP A 130 4.60 -1.96 -15.09
N PHE A 131 3.54 -2.00 -15.90
CA PHE A 131 2.13 -2.01 -15.46
C PHE A 131 1.44 -3.37 -15.57
N LYS A 132 2.15 -4.42 -16.02
CA LYS A 132 1.56 -5.72 -16.35
C LYS A 132 0.42 -5.59 -17.39
N MET A 133 0.48 -4.57 -18.25
CA MET A 133 -0.49 -4.32 -19.32
C MET A 133 0.08 -4.74 -20.67
N THR A 134 -0.76 -4.87 -21.69
CA THR A 134 -0.31 -4.99 -23.08
C THR A 134 0.04 -3.62 -23.66
N SER A 135 0.90 -3.59 -24.68
CA SER A 135 1.21 -2.35 -25.41
C SER A 135 -0.03 -1.70 -26.02
N LYS A 136 -1.02 -2.50 -26.45
CA LYS A 136 -2.28 -2.00 -27.02
C LYS A 136 -3.13 -1.27 -25.96
N GLU A 137 -3.24 -1.85 -24.76
CA GLU A 137 -3.97 -1.21 -23.65
C GLU A 137 -3.27 0.08 -23.23
N TRP A 138 -1.95 0.06 -23.09
CA TRP A 138 -1.18 1.26 -22.75
C TRP A 138 -1.36 2.39 -23.76
N LYS A 139 -1.27 2.09 -25.06
CA LYS A 139 -1.54 3.07 -26.12
C LYS A 139 -2.97 3.61 -26.07
N LYS A 140 -3.93 2.78 -25.70
CA LYS A 140 -5.32 3.21 -25.51
C LYS A 140 -5.45 4.17 -24.32
N GLU A 141 -4.79 3.88 -23.20
CA GLU A 141 -4.77 4.78 -22.03
C GLU A 141 -4.11 6.12 -22.37
N LEU A 142 -2.92 6.09 -23.00
CA LEU A 142 -2.24 7.30 -23.46
C LEU A 142 -3.07 8.11 -24.46
N SER A 143 -3.85 7.46 -25.34
CA SER A 143 -4.71 8.15 -26.31
C SER A 143 -5.85 8.95 -25.69
N LYS A 144 -6.16 8.75 -24.39
CA LYS A 144 -7.11 9.60 -23.65
C LYS A 144 -6.52 10.98 -23.34
N ILE A 145 -5.19 11.12 -23.40
CA ILE A 145 -4.48 12.35 -23.10
C ILE A 145 -4.16 13.08 -24.41
N ASN A 146 -4.82 14.21 -24.64
CA ASN A 146 -4.65 15.02 -25.86
C ASN A 146 -3.57 16.10 -25.77
N THR A 147 -2.89 16.21 -24.62
CA THR A 147 -1.84 17.21 -24.41
C THR A 147 -0.65 16.95 -25.34
N PRO A 148 -0.14 17.97 -26.07
CA PRO A 148 1.06 17.84 -26.91
C PRO A 148 2.33 17.49 -26.12
N TYR A 149 3.31 16.86 -26.76
CA TYR A 149 4.62 16.64 -26.15
C TYR A 149 5.33 17.97 -25.91
N GLY A 150 6.06 18.07 -24.81
CA GLY A 150 6.67 19.31 -24.32
C GLY A 150 5.76 20.15 -23.43
N GLU A 151 4.52 19.71 -23.20
CA GLU A 151 3.57 20.34 -22.28
C GLU A 151 3.11 19.35 -21.22
N ASP A 152 2.95 19.81 -19.98
CA ASP A 152 2.41 18.98 -18.91
C ASP A 152 0.90 18.81 -19.05
N CYS A 153 0.45 17.56 -18.98
CA CYS A 153 -0.95 17.22 -18.85
C CYS A 153 -1.43 17.61 -17.44
N LYS A 154 -2.31 18.60 -17.37
CA LYS A 154 -2.93 19.08 -16.12
C LYS A 154 -4.19 18.27 -15.84
N THR A 155 -4.03 17.13 -15.19
CA THR A 155 -5.13 16.28 -14.73
C THR A 155 -5.42 16.55 -13.26
N GLU A 156 -6.67 16.82 -12.92
CA GLU A 156 -7.11 16.92 -11.52
C GLU A 156 -7.25 15.52 -10.91
N LYS A 157 -6.64 15.33 -9.74
CA LYS A 157 -6.71 14.08 -8.98
C LYS A 157 -8.12 13.90 -8.41
N GLN A 158 -8.84 12.87 -8.84
CA GLN A 158 -10.23 12.63 -8.43
C GLN A 158 -10.33 11.79 -7.16
N ARG A 159 -9.26 11.05 -6.80
CA ARG A 159 -9.20 10.17 -5.64
C ARG A 159 -7.88 10.31 -4.91
N LEU A 160 -7.95 10.33 -3.57
CA LEU A 160 -6.77 10.36 -2.72
C LEU A 160 -5.95 9.09 -2.89
N THR A 161 -4.63 9.25 -2.98
CA THR A 161 -3.68 8.15 -3.05
C THR A 161 -3.47 7.57 -1.66
N VAL A 162 -3.73 6.28 -1.52
CA VAL A 162 -3.45 5.50 -0.33
C VAL A 162 -2.39 4.45 -0.68
N VAL A 163 -1.37 4.34 0.17
CA VAL A 163 -0.42 3.21 0.13
C VAL A 163 -0.40 2.53 1.49
N GLY A 164 -0.04 1.25 1.52
CA GLY A 164 0.08 0.56 2.80
C GLY A 164 0.97 -0.65 2.81
N GLU A 165 1.36 -1.00 4.03
CA GLU A 165 2.29 -2.08 4.35
C GLU A 165 1.67 -3.09 5.30
N ILE A 166 1.97 -4.37 5.06
CA ILE A 166 1.60 -5.48 5.92
C ILE A 166 2.88 -6.04 6.53
N GLN A 167 3.17 -5.63 7.76
CA GLN A 167 4.45 -5.91 8.42
C GLN A 167 4.32 -6.86 9.62
N PHE A 168 4.63 -8.14 9.36
CA PHE A 168 4.85 -9.17 10.39
C PHE A 168 6.29 -9.73 10.38
N GLY A 169 7.21 -9.04 9.69
CA GLY A 169 8.63 -9.35 9.65
C GLY A 169 9.41 -8.70 10.80
N ASN A 170 10.74 -8.70 10.67
CA ASN A 170 11.66 -8.16 11.67
C ASN A 170 11.39 -6.67 11.95
N TRP A 171 11.54 -6.25 13.21
CA TRP A 171 11.38 -4.87 13.65
C TRP A 171 12.11 -3.85 12.75
N ALA A 172 13.33 -4.15 12.30
CA ALA A 172 14.14 -3.25 11.47
C ALA A 172 13.50 -2.89 10.12
N MET A 173 12.51 -3.66 9.65
CA MET A 173 11.81 -3.38 8.41
C MET A 173 10.98 -2.09 8.47
N ILE A 174 10.59 -1.63 9.67
CA ILE A 174 9.82 -0.38 9.80
C ILE A 174 10.58 0.84 9.27
N GLU A 175 11.90 0.86 9.44
CA GLU A 175 12.75 1.93 8.91
C GLU A 175 12.80 1.88 7.38
N HIS A 176 12.89 0.68 6.80
CA HIS A 176 12.85 0.50 5.35
C HIS A 176 11.52 0.93 4.74
N ASP A 177 10.41 0.59 5.39
CA ASP A 177 9.07 0.96 4.94
C ASP A 177 8.87 2.49 4.98
N ILE A 178 9.42 3.16 6.01
CA ILE A 178 9.40 4.63 6.08
C ILE A 178 10.36 5.29 5.10
N GLN A 179 11.54 4.74 4.88
CA GLN A 179 12.44 5.26 3.84
C GLN A 179 11.76 5.20 2.47
N ARG A 180 11.07 4.10 2.16
CA ARG A 180 10.27 3.97 0.92
C ARG A 180 9.20 5.05 0.81
N LEU A 181 8.51 5.37 1.91
CA LEU A 181 7.51 6.43 1.95
C LEU A 181 8.14 7.81 1.67
N MET A 182 9.29 8.11 2.28
CA MET A 182 10.01 9.37 2.06
C MET A 182 10.56 9.47 0.64
N ASP A 183 11.17 8.41 0.11
CA ASP A 183 11.71 8.36 -1.26
C ASP A 183 10.61 8.56 -2.32
N ALA A 184 9.37 8.16 -2.00
CA ALA A 184 8.21 8.40 -2.86
C ALA A 184 7.81 9.88 -2.89
N GLU A 185 7.78 10.55 -1.73
CA GLU A 185 7.51 11.99 -1.64
C GLU A 185 8.61 12.81 -2.33
N GLU A 186 9.88 12.39 -2.23
CA GLU A 186 11.01 13.04 -2.93
C GLU A 186 10.94 12.90 -4.46
N GLN A 187 10.25 11.88 -4.97
CA GLN A 187 10.02 11.66 -6.41
C GLN A 187 8.74 12.36 -6.92
N ASP A 188 8.26 13.38 -6.19
CA ASP A 188 7.05 14.15 -6.49
C ASP A 188 5.76 13.28 -6.58
N VAL A 189 5.76 12.08 -6.01
CA VAL A 189 4.55 11.26 -5.94
C VAL A 189 3.70 11.70 -4.75
N SER A 190 2.52 12.22 -5.06
CA SER A 190 1.54 12.63 -4.05
C SER A 190 0.88 11.39 -3.41
N ILE A 191 1.37 11.03 -2.22
CA ILE A 191 0.74 10.08 -1.29
C ILE A 191 -0.06 10.88 -0.26
N ASP A 192 -1.36 10.64 -0.19
CA ASP A 192 -2.24 11.40 0.70
C ASP A 192 -2.53 10.66 2.00
N TYR A 193 -2.32 9.34 2.02
CA TYR A 193 -2.61 8.51 3.18
C TYR A 193 -1.73 7.26 3.22
N TYR A 194 -1.27 6.92 4.43
CA TYR A 194 -0.49 5.70 4.68
C TYR A 194 -1.19 4.76 5.67
N ILE A 195 -1.21 3.47 5.36
CA ILE A 195 -1.80 2.44 6.21
C ILE A 195 -0.72 1.44 6.59
N TYR A 196 -0.51 1.27 7.90
CA TYR A 196 0.49 0.34 8.40
C TYR A 196 -0.18 -0.74 9.26
N ILE A 197 -0.07 -1.99 8.83
CA ILE A 197 -0.73 -3.13 9.47
C ILE A 197 0.33 -4.01 10.13
N THR A 198 0.16 -4.31 11.41
CA THR A 198 1.07 -5.18 12.15
C THR A 198 0.32 -6.01 13.20
N ALA A 199 1.04 -6.89 13.90
CA ALA A 199 0.44 -7.78 14.89
C ALA A 199 0.37 -7.13 16.28
N THR A 200 -0.67 -7.49 17.03
CA THR A 200 -0.83 -7.18 18.46
C THR A 200 -1.37 -8.42 19.19
N GLY A 201 -1.40 -8.35 20.53
CA GLY A 201 -2.03 -9.36 21.38
C GLY A 201 -1.59 -10.81 21.14
N ASN A 202 -2.56 -11.72 21.05
CA ASN A 202 -2.33 -13.16 20.89
C ASN A 202 -1.69 -13.49 19.54
N LEU A 203 -2.02 -12.74 18.48
CA LEU A 203 -1.37 -12.89 17.19
C LEU A 203 0.13 -12.61 17.29
N ALA A 204 0.52 -11.51 17.95
CA ALA A 204 1.92 -11.17 18.15
C ALA A 204 2.67 -12.24 18.96
N GLN A 205 2.04 -12.84 19.99
CA GLN A 205 2.62 -13.93 20.77
C GLN A 205 2.80 -15.24 19.99
N LYS A 206 1.99 -15.45 18.94
CA LYS A 206 2.05 -16.63 18.07
C LYS A 206 3.05 -16.47 16.93
N LEU A 207 3.52 -15.27 16.66
CA LEU A 207 4.59 -15.01 15.68
C LEU A 207 5.96 -15.16 16.35
N SER A 208 7.03 -15.17 15.55
CA SER A 208 8.40 -15.33 16.07
C SER A 208 8.86 -14.13 16.89
N ASP A 209 9.73 -14.36 17.88
CA ASP A 209 10.40 -13.28 18.60
C ASP A 209 11.15 -12.34 17.63
N GLY A 210 11.12 -11.03 17.91
CA GLY A 210 11.82 -10.02 17.11
C GLY A 210 11.02 -9.38 15.97
N ILE A 211 9.76 -9.79 15.77
CA ILE A 211 8.90 -9.12 14.79
C ILE A 211 8.52 -7.68 15.21
N VAL A 212 8.12 -6.87 14.22
CA VAL A 212 7.34 -5.65 14.47
C VAL A 212 6.04 -6.06 15.16
N ASN A 213 5.68 -5.31 16.20
CA ASN A 213 4.36 -5.37 16.80
C ASN A 213 3.81 -3.95 16.94
N TYR A 214 2.52 -3.86 17.25
CA TYR A 214 1.80 -2.60 17.32
C TYR A 214 2.46 -1.58 18.24
N GLU A 215 2.83 -1.95 19.47
CA GLU A 215 3.44 -1.02 20.43
C GLU A 215 4.80 -0.48 19.96
N LYS A 216 5.63 -1.33 19.35
CA LYS A 216 6.91 -0.90 18.76
C LYS A 216 6.68 0.03 17.59
N ALA A 217 5.74 -0.29 16.70
CA ALA A 217 5.43 0.54 15.55
C ALA A 217 4.87 1.90 15.98
N ALA A 218 3.96 1.90 16.96
CA ALA A 218 3.39 3.12 17.50
C ALA A 218 4.46 4.01 18.15
N SER A 219 5.32 3.44 18.99
CA SER A 219 6.46 4.15 19.58
C SER A 219 7.43 4.69 18.53
N PHE A 220 7.65 3.94 17.45
CA PHE A 220 8.52 4.37 16.36
C PHE A 220 7.95 5.61 15.66
N PHE A 221 6.67 5.60 15.26
CA PHE A 221 6.02 6.71 14.58
C PHE A 221 5.84 7.95 15.46
N GLU A 222 5.63 7.78 16.78
CA GLU A 222 5.59 8.91 17.72
C GLU A 222 6.91 9.66 17.81
N ASN A 223 8.02 8.90 17.76
CA ASN A 223 9.36 9.47 17.87
C ASN A 223 9.91 9.98 16.53
N HIS A 224 9.40 9.49 15.40
CA HIS A 224 9.82 9.89 14.05
C HIS A 224 8.83 10.87 13.40
N LYS A 225 8.85 12.12 13.88
CA LYS A 225 8.03 13.25 13.34
C LYS A 225 8.36 13.65 11.89
N LEU A 226 9.29 12.95 11.23
CA LEU A 226 9.70 13.24 9.86
C LEU A 226 8.63 12.83 8.84
N VAL A 227 7.86 11.77 9.14
CA VAL A 227 6.75 11.34 8.30
C VAL A 227 5.57 12.29 8.51
N LYS A 228 5.22 13.06 7.49
CA LYS A 228 4.11 14.04 7.55
C LYS A 228 2.81 13.52 6.95
N VAL A 229 2.86 12.42 6.22
CA VAL A 229 1.70 11.79 5.60
C VAL A 229 0.66 11.39 6.68
N PRO A 230 -0.62 11.74 6.52
CA PRO A 230 -1.72 11.21 7.34
C PRO A 230 -1.69 9.68 7.40
N MET A 231 -1.78 9.10 8.59
CA MET A 231 -1.53 7.66 8.75
C MET A 231 -2.54 6.96 9.67
N TRP A 232 -2.86 5.71 9.35
CA TRP A 232 -3.55 4.76 10.20
C TRP A 232 -2.65 3.56 10.52
N LEU A 233 -2.30 3.40 11.79
CA LEU A 233 -1.63 2.23 12.32
C LEU A 233 -2.68 1.25 12.86
N ILE A 234 -2.64 0.01 12.37
CA ILE A 234 -3.60 -1.05 12.69
C ILE A 234 -2.87 -2.22 13.35
N GLY A 235 -3.29 -2.58 14.56
CA GLY A 235 -2.89 -3.78 15.27
C GLY A 235 -3.92 -4.90 15.09
N LEU A 236 -3.54 -5.96 14.38
CA LEU A 236 -4.35 -7.17 14.21
C LEU A 236 -4.10 -8.19 15.33
N ASP A 237 -5.18 -8.78 15.82
CA ASP A 237 -5.16 -9.90 16.76
C ASP A 237 -6.03 -11.06 16.23
N LEU A 238 -5.92 -12.21 16.87
CA LEU A 238 -6.85 -13.32 16.67
C LEU A 238 -8.14 -13.04 17.44
N SER A 239 -9.29 -13.27 16.79
CA SER A 239 -10.56 -13.40 17.50
C SER A 239 -10.50 -14.66 18.37
N THR A 240 -10.96 -14.55 19.61
CA THR A 240 -10.97 -15.64 20.60
C THR A 240 -12.20 -16.54 20.48
N GLU A 241 -12.94 -16.48 19.37
CA GLU A 241 -14.08 -17.35 19.13
C GLU A 241 -13.60 -18.78 18.88
N VAL A 242 -13.53 -19.53 19.99
CA VAL A 242 -13.71 -20.98 19.99
C VAL A 242 -15.17 -21.20 19.64
N GLU A 243 -15.46 -21.57 18.39
CA GLU A 243 -16.72 -22.28 18.09
C GLU A 243 -16.70 -23.65 18.79
#